data_AF-A0A6U5L1Y0-F1
#
_entry.id   AF-A0A6U5L1Y0-F1
#
_cell.length_a   1.000
_cell.length_b   1.000
_cell.length_c   1.000
_cell.angle_alpha   90.00
_cell.angle_beta   90.00
_cell.angle_gamma   90.00
#
_symmetry.space_group_name_H-M   'P 1'
#
loop_
_entity.id
_entity.type
_entity.pdbx_description
1 polymer ?
#
loop_
_entity_poly.entity_id
_entity_poly.type
_entity_poly.pdbx_seq_one_letter_code
_entity_poly.pdbx_strand_id
1 'polypeptide(L)'
;KMEISKLSEWAIYLGIAIVIFSFVQAYINVILSWIIGITANAHPGLVSLYIIISGMVLFLIPAVPGNPIYIFAGLMFVPSYEKFGGDRVVGLTISSIIALITKLSASAVQQKVIGQSFSHFIKIRQMVNINSDLMRGTKLILSDSKLTVAKVSILCGGPDWPTSVLCGILGLNLLSILVGTLPVICIVVPAVLSGYFPILQRGVSDEEKRKYQRFFVLFGILAGLFQLIFLRKAVSCIETTLKERAEEIRAIPIDEDVKNADDKEEETKEILLEVSRWYSLPLWVKSAKLFSLLTIIASVYILGLFKDSFKEFSIDDSFQEKLDGDILSLVNPPGWISLILFGVSSIFCIVFKCWTKKEAAKEVLKRNGSEEESLMGSNHSV
;
A
#
# COMPACT_ATOMS: atom_id res chain seq x y z
N LYS A 1 14.06 -20.12 -17.77
CA LYS A 1 13.02 -20.90 -17.07
C LYS A 1 12.96 -20.42 -15.64
N MET A 2 11.85 -19.87 -15.17
CA MET A 2 11.73 -19.41 -13.78
C MET A 2 11.71 -20.62 -12.86
N GLU A 3 12.68 -20.72 -11.94
CA GLU A 3 12.77 -21.86 -11.03
C GLU A 3 11.55 -21.91 -10.10
N ILE A 4 10.95 -23.09 -9.93
CA ILE A 4 9.76 -23.36 -9.09
C ILE A 4 9.93 -22.78 -7.68
N SER A 5 11.16 -22.76 -7.16
CA SER A 5 11.50 -22.19 -5.86
C SER A 5 11.22 -20.67 -5.79
N LYS A 6 11.56 -19.90 -6.82
CA LYS A 6 11.28 -18.45 -6.86
C LYS A 6 9.79 -18.17 -6.98
N LEU A 7 9.11 -18.92 -7.86
CA LEU A 7 7.67 -18.74 -8.08
C LEU A 7 6.87 -18.98 -6.79
N SER A 8 7.17 -20.06 -6.07
CA SER A 8 6.50 -20.38 -4.82
C SER A 8 6.75 -19.34 -3.73
N GLU A 9 7.94 -18.75 -3.67
CA GLU A 9 8.25 -17.69 -2.72
C GLU A 9 7.47 -16.39 -3.01
N TRP A 10 7.41 -15.97 -4.27
CA TRP A 10 6.58 -14.83 -4.69
C TRP A 10 5.10 -15.06 -4.43
N ALA A 11 4.60 -16.27 -4.67
CA ALA A 11 3.21 -16.62 -4.37
C ALA A 11 2.91 -16.52 -2.87
N ILE A 12 3.83 -16.94 -2.00
CA ILE A 12 3.68 -16.80 -0.55
C ILE A 12 3.62 -15.32 -0.14
N TYR A 13 4.54 -14.48 -0.63
CA TYR A 13 4.50 -13.05 -0.30
C TYR A 13 3.25 -12.34 -0.79
N LEU A 14 2.81 -12.67 -2.01
CA LEU A 14 1.56 -12.13 -2.54
C LEU A 14 0.37 -12.56 -1.67
N GLY A 15 0.32 -13.82 -1.26
CA GLY A 15 -0.74 -14.32 -0.38
C GLY A 15 -0.71 -13.64 1.00
N ILE A 16 0.46 -13.49 1.61
CA ILE A 16 0.65 -12.74 2.87
C ILE A 16 0.11 -11.32 2.73
N ALA A 17 0.48 -10.62 1.65
CA ALA A 17 0.00 -9.28 1.38
C ALA A 17 -1.54 -9.26 1.28
N ILE A 18 -2.13 -10.12 0.45
CA ILE A 18 -3.59 -10.19 0.27
C ILE A 18 -4.32 -10.40 1.61
N VAL A 19 -3.84 -11.32 2.46
CA VAL A 19 -4.45 -11.57 3.79
C VAL A 19 -4.37 -10.30 4.64
N ILE A 20 -3.19 -9.70 4.79
CA ILE A 20 -3.00 -8.48 5.59
C ILE A 20 -3.92 -7.36 5.08
N PHE A 21 -3.95 -7.13 3.77
CA PHE A 21 -4.80 -6.11 3.16
C PHE A 21 -6.28 -6.37 3.46
N SER A 22 -6.78 -7.60 3.31
CA SER A 22 -8.18 -7.94 3.57
C SER A 22 -8.59 -7.66 5.01
N PHE A 23 -7.77 -8.07 6.00
CA PHE A 23 -8.06 -7.80 7.41
C PHE A 23 -8.00 -6.31 7.75
N VAL A 24 -6.97 -5.61 7.25
CA VAL A 24 -6.84 -4.16 7.45
C VAL A 24 -8.07 -3.44 6.88
N GLN A 25 -8.51 -3.78 5.66
CA GLN A 25 -9.72 -3.19 5.07
C GLN A 25 -10.98 -3.44 5.91
N ALA A 26 -11.18 -4.66 6.42
CA ALA A 26 -12.34 -4.98 7.24
C ALA A 26 -12.40 -4.13 8.52
N TYR A 27 -11.27 -3.97 9.21
CA TYR A 27 -11.20 -3.21 10.46
C TYR A 27 -11.28 -1.69 10.27
N ILE A 28 -10.89 -1.15 9.11
CA ILE A 28 -11.04 0.29 8.83
C ILE A 28 -12.52 0.70 8.94
N ASN A 29 -13.43 -0.05 8.32
CA ASN A 29 -14.87 0.29 8.36
C ASN A 29 -15.40 0.34 9.81
N VAL A 30 -14.95 -0.58 10.66
CA VAL A 30 -15.30 -0.63 12.08
C VAL A 30 -14.80 0.61 12.81
N ILE A 31 -13.53 0.96 12.62
CA ILE A 31 -12.93 2.16 13.24
C ILE A 31 -13.65 3.43 12.78
N LEU A 32 -13.96 3.53 11.49
CA LEU A 32 -14.68 4.68 10.93
C LEU A 32 -16.10 4.80 11.50
N SER A 33 -16.86 3.69 11.55
CA SER A 33 -18.18 3.66 12.20
C SER A 33 -18.13 4.08 13.67
N TRP A 34 -17.13 3.59 14.42
CA TRP A 34 -16.94 3.96 15.82
C TRP A 34 -16.69 5.47 15.98
N ILE A 35 -15.86 6.08 15.12
CA ILE A 35 -15.62 7.53 15.11
C ILE A 35 -16.90 8.31 14.77
N ILE A 36 -17.74 7.81 13.85
CA ILE A 36 -19.05 8.40 13.55
C ILE A 36 -19.94 8.40 14.78
N GLY A 37 -19.98 7.29 15.53
CA GLY A 37 -20.75 7.18 16.77
C GLY A 37 -20.36 8.24 17.80
N ILE A 38 -19.05 8.46 18.02
CA ILE A 38 -18.53 9.44 18.98
C ILE A 38 -18.84 10.89 18.55
N THR A 39 -18.91 11.15 17.25
CA THR A 39 -19.03 12.50 16.69
C THR A 39 -20.45 12.86 16.24
N ALA A 40 -21.43 11.97 16.38
CA ALA A 40 -22.80 12.14 15.89
C ALA A 40 -23.49 13.44 16.37
N ASN A 41 -23.10 13.94 17.56
CA ASN A 41 -23.64 15.17 18.14
C ASN A 41 -22.62 16.30 18.26
N ALA A 42 -21.43 16.13 17.68
CA ALA A 42 -20.36 17.11 17.77
C ALA A 42 -20.60 18.32 16.86
N HIS A 43 -20.08 19.48 17.29
CA HIS A 43 -20.02 20.69 16.47
C HIS A 43 -19.18 20.45 15.20
N PRO A 44 -19.50 21.04 14.03
CA PRO A 44 -18.82 20.78 12.76
C PRO A 44 -17.31 20.97 12.84
N GLY A 45 -16.83 21.98 13.58
CA GLY A 45 -15.39 22.20 13.79
C GLY A 45 -14.68 21.05 14.51
N LEU A 46 -15.34 20.40 15.47
CA LEU A 46 -14.78 19.21 16.13
C LEU A 46 -14.81 18.01 15.18
N VAL A 47 -15.86 17.86 14.38
CA VAL A 47 -15.94 16.82 13.32
C VAL A 47 -14.81 16.99 12.30
N SER A 48 -14.51 18.22 11.86
CA SER A 48 -13.36 18.51 10.99
C SER A 48 -12.04 18.04 11.61
N LEU A 49 -11.84 18.31 12.90
CA LEU A 49 -10.63 17.88 13.61
C LEU A 49 -10.51 16.35 13.64
N TYR A 50 -11.60 15.64 13.93
CA TYR A 50 -11.61 14.17 13.89
C TYR A 50 -11.30 13.63 12.49
N ILE A 51 -11.87 14.20 11.43
CA ILE A 51 -11.58 13.81 10.04
C ILE A 51 -10.10 14.02 9.71
N ILE A 52 -9.52 15.15 10.11
CA ILE A 52 -8.10 15.45 9.87
C ILE A 52 -7.23 14.46 10.62
N ILE A 53 -7.44 14.26 11.93
CA ILE A 53 -6.60 13.38 12.76
C ILE A 53 -6.71 11.93 12.30
N SER A 54 -7.95 11.41 12.15
CA SER A 54 -8.15 10.01 11.74
C SER A 54 -7.68 9.79 10.32
N GLY A 55 -7.95 10.73 9.40
CA GLY A 55 -7.46 10.67 8.02
C GLY A 55 -5.94 10.68 7.97
N MET A 56 -5.26 11.51 8.76
CA MET A 56 -3.80 11.50 8.86
C MET A 56 -3.27 10.15 9.32
N VAL A 57 -3.83 9.57 10.39
CA VAL A 57 -3.41 8.25 10.89
C VAL A 57 -3.63 7.17 9.83
N LEU A 58 -4.80 7.16 9.20
CA LEU A 58 -5.15 6.17 8.17
C LEU A 58 -4.26 6.28 6.94
N PHE A 59 -3.98 7.50 6.45
CA PHE A 59 -3.07 7.70 5.33
C PHE A 59 -1.64 7.24 5.67
N LEU A 60 -1.19 7.28 6.92
CA LEU A 60 0.15 6.82 7.30
C LEU A 60 0.30 5.30 7.27
N ILE A 61 -0.80 4.55 7.13
CA ILE A 61 -0.78 3.10 7.00
C ILE A 61 -0.67 2.73 5.51
N PRO A 62 0.39 2.02 5.08
CA PRO A 62 0.63 1.70 3.66
C PRO A 62 -0.52 0.98 2.96
N ALA A 63 -1.29 0.19 3.73
CA ALA A 63 -2.34 -0.66 3.21
C ALA A 63 -3.70 0.03 3.03
N VAL A 64 -3.83 1.30 3.45
CA VAL A 64 -5.09 2.03 3.43
C VAL A 64 -5.20 2.87 2.17
N PRO A 65 -6.20 2.64 1.30
CA PRO A 65 -6.46 3.51 0.16
C PRO A 65 -7.07 4.84 0.63
N GLY A 66 -6.84 5.93 -0.11
CA GLY A 66 -7.40 7.24 0.24
C GLY A 66 -8.92 7.34 0.07
N ASN A 67 -9.52 6.56 -0.82
CA ASN A 67 -10.93 6.71 -1.19
C ASN A 67 -11.91 6.54 -0.01
N PRO A 68 -11.78 5.52 0.87
CA PRO A 68 -12.58 5.43 2.11
C PRO A 68 -12.49 6.67 3.00
N ILE A 69 -11.34 7.34 3.07
CA ILE A 69 -11.13 8.54 3.90
C ILE A 69 -11.92 9.73 3.33
N TYR A 70 -11.98 9.86 2.00
CA TYR A 70 -12.76 10.91 1.34
C TYR A 70 -14.28 10.67 1.46
N ILE A 71 -14.72 9.42 1.28
CA ILE A 71 -16.11 9.01 1.52
C ILE A 71 -16.50 9.33 2.97
N PHE A 72 -15.65 8.98 3.91
CA PHE A 72 -15.85 9.25 5.32
C PHE A 72 -16.00 10.74 5.65
N ALA A 73 -15.22 11.61 5.00
CA ALA A 73 -15.36 13.06 5.18
C ALA A 73 -16.75 13.58 4.78
N GLY A 74 -17.33 13.06 3.69
CA GLY A 74 -18.70 13.40 3.26
C GLY A 74 -19.77 12.85 4.19
N LEU A 75 -19.56 11.62 4.68
CA LEU A 75 -20.45 10.92 5.60
C LEU A 75 -20.54 11.60 6.98
N MET A 76 -19.46 12.22 7.44
CA MET A 76 -19.41 12.84 8.77
C MET A 76 -19.70 14.34 8.77
N PHE A 77 -19.01 15.10 7.92
CA PHE A 77 -18.98 16.55 8.05
C PHE A 77 -20.31 17.18 7.63
N VAL A 78 -20.87 16.73 6.50
CA VAL A 78 -22.06 17.36 5.91
C VAL A 78 -23.29 17.23 6.83
N PRO A 79 -23.61 16.06 7.40
CA PRO A 79 -24.73 15.95 8.35
C PRO A 79 -24.54 16.79 9.61
N SER A 80 -23.31 16.86 10.13
CA SER A 80 -23.01 17.73 11.27
C SER A 80 -23.24 19.19 10.90
N TYR A 81 -22.77 19.64 9.73
CA TYR A 81 -22.96 21.02 9.28
C TYR A 81 -24.44 21.38 9.06
N GLU A 82 -25.22 20.51 8.41
CA GLU A 82 -26.67 20.70 8.21
C GLU A 82 -27.42 20.76 9.55
N LYS A 83 -27.03 19.94 10.54
CA LYS A 83 -27.65 19.95 11.89
C LYS A 83 -27.51 21.29 12.60
N PHE A 84 -26.45 22.03 12.34
CA PHE A 84 -26.21 23.37 12.88
C PHE A 84 -26.74 24.50 11.97
N GLY A 85 -27.64 24.17 11.03
CA GLY A 85 -28.30 25.13 10.15
C GLY A 85 -27.49 25.52 8.91
N GLY A 86 -26.39 24.81 8.64
CA GLY A 86 -25.55 25.06 7.47
C GLY A 86 -26.18 24.60 6.16
N ASP A 87 -25.88 25.30 5.07
CA ASP A 87 -26.27 24.88 3.73
C ASP A 87 -25.51 23.62 3.28
N ARG A 88 -26.21 22.70 2.64
CA ARG A 88 -25.68 21.41 2.18
C ARG A 88 -24.57 21.54 1.14
N VAL A 89 -24.75 22.41 0.16
CA VAL A 89 -23.77 22.59 -0.92
C VAL A 89 -22.49 23.16 -0.34
N VAL A 90 -22.62 24.16 0.54
CA VAL A 90 -21.50 24.70 1.31
C VAL A 90 -20.82 23.60 2.16
N GLY A 91 -21.61 22.76 2.84
CA GLY A 91 -21.10 21.63 3.61
C GLY A 91 -20.27 20.63 2.77
N LEU A 92 -20.75 20.30 1.57
CA LEU A 92 -20.03 19.43 0.62
C LEU A 92 -18.73 20.06 0.12
N THR A 93 -18.74 21.36 -0.17
CA THR A 93 -17.54 22.11 -0.58
C THR A 93 -16.50 22.11 0.55
N ILE A 94 -16.91 22.43 1.78
CA ILE A 94 -16.01 22.45 2.93
C ILE A 94 -15.48 21.04 3.22
N SER A 95 -16.32 20.01 3.19
CA SER A 95 -15.89 18.62 3.37
C SER A 95 -14.84 18.20 2.34
N SER A 96 -15.02 18.58 1.07
CA SER A 96 -14.04 18.33 0.00
C SER A 96 -12.72 19.07 0.23
N ILE A 97 -12.76 20.31 0.70
CA ILE A 97 -11.57 21.09 1.05
C ILE A 97 -10.84 20.46 2.25
N ILE A 98 -11.56 20.05 3.29
CA ILE A 98 -10.98 19.37 4.46
C ILE A 98 -10.30 18.07 4.01
N ALA A 99 -10.98 17.25 3.22
CA ALA A 99 -10.42 16.00 2.70
C ALA A 99 -9.15 16.24 1.86
N LEU A 100 -9.13 17.29 1.02
CA LEU A 100 -7.94 17.69 0.26
C LEU A 100 -6.80 18.15 1.18
N ILE A 101 -7.08 18.97 2.19
CA ILE A 101 -6.08 19.44 3.16
C ILE A 101 -5.49 18.25 3.91
N THR A 102 -6.32 17.32 4.39
CA THR A 102 -5.87 16.10 5.05
C THR A 102 -4.97 15.28 4.14
N LYS A 103 -5.35 15.12 2.86
CA LYS A 103 -4.54 14.41 1.86
C LYS A 103 -3.17 15.07 1.65
N LEU A 104 -3.13 16.37 1.39
CA LEU A 104 -1.88 17.10 1.15
C LEU A 104 -0.98 17.09 2.41
N SER A 105 -1.58 17.23 3.59
CA SER A 105 -0.86 17.16 4.87
C SER A 105 -0.26 15.77 5.10
N ALA A 106 -1.02 14.72 4.80
CA ALA A 106 -0.54 13.34 4.89
C ALA A 106 0.61 13.09 3.92
N SER A 107 0.48 13.54 2.66
CA SER A 107 1.55 13.45 1.67
C SER A 107 2.81 14.22 2.11
N ALA A 108 2.66 15.38 2.74
CA ALA A 108 3.79 16.13 3.28
C ALA A 108 4.52 15.36 4.41
N VAL A 109 3.76 14.80 5.37
CA VAL A 109 4.33 14.00 6.46
C VAL A 109 4.98 12.72 5.93
N GLN A 110 4.31 12.00 5.03
CA GLN A 110 4.86 10.80 4.38
C GLN A 110 6.16 11.11 3.64
N GLN A 111 6.22 12.22 2.90
CA GLN A 111 7.43 12.61 2.17
C GLN A 111 8.57 13.02 3.12
N LYS A 112 8.29 13.88 4.10
CA LYS A 112 9.32 14.50 4.94
C LYS A 112 9.72 13.71 6.17
N VAL A 113 8.76 13.10 6.86
CA VAL A 113 9.03 12.37 8.10
C VAL A 113 9.43 10.94 7.78
N ILE A 114 8.72 10.27 6.86
CA ILE A 114 8.98 8.86 6.55
C ILE A 114 9.98 8.74 5.40
N GLY A 115 9.65 9.27 4.23
CA GLY A 115 10.43 9.09 3.01
C GLY A 115 11.85 9.63 3.10
N GLN A 116 12.01 10.86 3.60
CA GLN A 116 13.35 11.43 3.77
C GLN A 116 14.16 10.68 4.84
N SER A 117 13.55 10.24 5.94
CA SER A 117 14.22 9.37 6.92
C SER A 117 14.65 8.04 6.30
N PHE A 118 13.79 7.45 5.47
CA PHE A 118 14.06 6.21 4.74
C PHE A 118 15.19 6.36 3.71
N SER A 119 15.39 7.55 3.15
CA SER A 119 16.50 7.83 2.24
C SER A 119 17.87 7.57 2.86
N HIS A 120 18.02 7.61 4.19
CA HIS A 120 19.29 7.38 4.85
C HIS A 120 19.68 5.90 4.97
N PHE A 121 18.74 4.97 4.74
CA PHE A 121 18.98 3.54 4.86
C PHE A 121 19.26 2.91 3.50
N ILE A 122 20.50 2.45 3.29
CA ILE A 122 20.94 1.78 2.04
C ILE A 122 19.99 0.65 1.65
N LYS A 123 19.61 -0.22 2.61
CA LYS A 123 18.67 -1.33 2.35
C LYS A 123 17.31 -0.90 1.83
N ILE A 124 16.81 0.27 2.26
CA ILE A 124 15.53 0.78 1.76
C ILE A 124 15.71 1.32 0.34
N ARG A 125 16.81 2.04 0.07
CA ARG A 125 17.16 2.51 -1.28
C ARG A 125 17.36 1.34 -2.27
N GLN A 126 17.99 0.25 -1.81
CA GLN A 126 18.09 -1.02 -2.55
C GLN A 126 16.70 -1.64 -2.80
N MET A 127 15.84 -1.73 -1.78
CA MET A 127 14.51 -2.32 -1.89
C MET A 127 13.61 -1.60 -2.91
N VAL A 128 13.70 -0.27 -3.00
CA VAL A 128 12.97 0.51 -4.02
C VAL A 128 13.70 0.54 -5.37
N ASN A 129 14.84 -0.13 -5.48
CA ASN A 129 15.67 -0.22 -6.68
C ASN A 129 16.04 1.17 -7.23
N ILE A 130 16.65 2.01 -6.38
CA ILE A 130 16.90 3.44 -6.68
C ILE A 130 17.75 3.67 -7.93
N ASN A 131 18.62 2.71 -8.28
CA ASN A 131 19.52 2.80 -9.43
C ASN A 131 18.88 2.32 -10.75
N SER A 132 17.68 1.74 -10.72
CA SER A 132 16.98 1.33 -11.94
C SER A 132 16.60 2.50 -12.83
N ASP A 133 16.55 2.27 -14.15
CA ASP A 133 16.08 3.27 -15.12
C ASP A 133 14.64 3.70 -14.85
N LEU A 134 13.78 2.77 -14.38
CA LEU A 134 12.42 3.10 -13.94
C LEU A 134 12.42 4.16 -12.84
N MET A 135 13.24 3.96 -11.81
CA MET A 135 13.28 4.87 -10.67
C MET A 135 13.94 6.21 -11.02
N ARG A 136 15.04 6.17 -11.78
CA ARG A 136 15.74 7.37 -12.26
C ARG A 136 14.87 8.17 -13.24
N GLY A 137 14.14 7.52 -14.13
CA GLY A 137 13.14 8.14 -15.00
C GLY A 137 11.97 8.75 -14.22
N THR A 138 11.48 8.06 -13.20
CA THR A 138 10.45 8.60 -12.30
C THR A 138 10.96 9.85 -11.57
N LYS A 139 12.19 9.80 -11.05
CA LYS A 139 12.86 10.95 -10.44
C LYS A 139 13.00 12.11 -11.43
N LEU A 140 13.38 11.85 -12.68
CA LEU A 140 13.50 12.87 -13.72
C LEU A 140 12.17 13.60 -13.97
N ILE A 141 11.06 12.85 -14.11
CA ILE A 141 9.71 13.42 -14.31
C ILE A 141 9.30 14.26 -13.10
N LEU A 142 9.47 13.72 -11.90
CA LEU A 142 8.99 14.37 -10.69
C LEU A 142 9.87 15.54 -10.23
N SER A 143 11.14 15.59 -10.67
CA SER A 143 12.06 16.70 -10.37
C SER A 143 11.83 17.92 -11.28
N ASP A 144 11.06 17.80 -12.35
CA ASP A 144 10.80 18.91 -13.28
C ASP A 144 10.16 20.10 -12.55
N SER A 145 10.69 21.31 -12.70
CA SER A 145 10.09 22.51 -12.09
C SER A 145 8.67 22.79 -12.59
N LYS A 146 8.31 22.33 -13.79
CA LYS A 146 7.01 22.56 -14.41
C LYS A 146 5.96 21.54 -13.95
N LEU A 147 4.70 21.98 -13.94
CA LEU A 147 3.56 21.11 -13.68
C LEU A 147 3.19 20.35 -14.96
N THR A 148 3.90 19.26 -15.24
CA THR A 148 3.66 18.43 -16.43
C THR A 148 2.54 17.41 -16.19
N VAL A 149 1.88 16.98 -17.27
CA VAL A 149 0.87 15.92 -17.22
C VAL A 149 1.47 14.63 -16.65
N ALA A 150 2.72 14.31 -16.99
CA ALA A 150 3.43 13.15 -16.47
C ALA A 150 3.57 13.21 -14.94
N LYS A 151 4.02 14.35 -14.41
CA LYS A 151 4.13 14.58 -12.96
C LYS A 151 2.78 14.42 -12.26
N VAL A 152 1.75 15.13 -12.72
CA VAL A 152 0.40 15.07 -12.13
C VAL A 152 -0.14 13.64 -12.17
N SER A 153 0.05 12.94 -13.28
CA SER A 153 -0.46 11.57 -13.44
C SER A 153 0.19 10.61 -12.46
N ILE A 154 1.51 10.69 -12.24
CA ILE A 154 2.20 9.86 -11.25
C ILE A 154 1.70 10.17 -9.84
N LEU A 155 1.58 11.46 -9.49
CA LEU A 155 1.20 11.90 -8.16
C LEU A 155 -0.26 11.61 -7.79
N CYS A 156 -1.18 11.67 -8.76
CA CYS A 156 -2.60 11.41 -8.55
C CYS A 156 -3.00 9.96 -8.86
N GLY A 157 -2.23 9.25 -9.68
CA GLY A 157 -2.53 7.89 -10.12
C GLY A 157 -1.88 6.80 -9.28
N GLY A 158 -0.73 7.08 -8.67
CA GLY A 158 -0.03 6.14 -7.81
C GLY A 158 -0.73 5.96 -6.44
N PRO A 159 -0.44 4.87 -5.72
CA PRO A 159 -0.97 4.66 -4.38
C PRO A 159 -0.40 5.69 -3.40
N ASP A 160 -1.26 6.27 -2.58
CA ASP A 160 -0.97 7.49 -1.79
C ASP A 160 0.31 7.41 -0.94
N TRP A 161 0.40 6.37 -0.11
CA TRP A 161 1.53 6.16 0.80
C TRP A 161 2.84 5.89 0.03
N PRO A 162 2.95 4.86 -0.83
CA PRO A 162 4.21 4.56 -1.50
C PRO A 162 4.67 5.69 -2.43
N THR A 163 3.75 6.39 -3.13
CA THR A 163 4.13 7.53 -3.98
C THR A 163 4.74 8.66 -3.16
N SER A 164 4.11 9.07 -2.05
CA SER A 164 4.59 10.19 -1.23
C SER A 164 5.88 9.86 -0.48
N VAL A 165 5.99 8.64 0.07
CA VAL A 165 7.22 8.15 0.70
C VAL A 165 8.36 8.07 -0.31
N LEU A 166 8.09 7.57 -1.51
CA LEU A 166 9.09 7.51 -2.58
C LEU A 166 9.58 8.90 -2.99
N CYS A 167 8.69 9.89 -3.06
CA CYS A 167 9.10 11.28 -3.30
C CYS A 167 10.11 11.78 -2.25
N GLY A 168 9.98 11.31 -1.01
CA GLY A 168 10.92 11.61 0.07
C GLY A 168 12.26 10.89 -0.09
N ILE A 169 12.22 9.60 -0.43
CA ILE A 169 13.42 8.79 -0.70
C ILE A 169 14.24 9.39 -1.85
N LEU A 170 13.57 9.88 -2.89
CA LEU A 170 14.20 10.51 -4.06
C LEU A 170 14.68 11.95 -3.81
N GLY A 171 14.39 12.53 -2.64
CA GLY A 171 14.83 13.88 -2.26
C GLY A 171 14.11 15.00 -3.00
N LEU A 172 12.85 14.81 -3.39
CA LEU A 172 12.10 15.77 -4.21
C LEU A 172 11.63 17.00 -3.41
N ASN A 173 11.43 18.12 -4.11
CA ASN A 173 10.93 19.35 -3.50
C ASN A 173 9.45 19.21 -3.07
N LEU A 174 9.18 19.41 -1.77
CA LEU A 174 7.84 19.22 -1.20
C LEU A 174 6.77 20.08 -1.88
N LEU A 175 7.02 21.37 -2.09
CA LEU A 175 6.01 22.28 -2.64
C LEU A 175 5.61 21.87 -4.06
N SER A 176 6.58 21.50 -4.89
CA SER A 176 6.33 21.01 -6.25
C SER A 176 5.48 19.73 -6.26
N ILE A 177 5.72 18.83 -5.30
CA ILE A 177 4.94 17.60 -5.15
C ILE A 177 3.51 17.92 -4.68
N LEU A 178 3.33 18.74 -3.64
CA LEU A 178 1.99 19.11 -3.16
C LEU A 178 1.15 19.81 -4.24
N VAL A 179 1.76 20.73 -4.99
CA VAL A 179 1.07 21.39 -6.13
C VAL A 179 0.72 20.38 -7.22
N GLY A 180 1.62 19.43 -7.52
CA GLY A 180 1.36 18.33 -8.44
C GLY A 180 0.27 17.34 -8.00
N THR A 181 -0.01 17.28 -6.69
CA THR A 181 -1.07 16.44 -6.11
C THR A 181 -2.42 17.17 -6.06
N LEU A 182 -2.51 18.50 -6.19
CA LEU A 182 -3.78 19.24 -6.16
C LEU A 182 -4.89 18.69 -7.08
N PRO A 183 -4.59 18.20 -8.30
CA PRO A 183 -5.61 17.61 -9.18
C PRO A 183 -6.30 16.35 -8.63
N VAL A 184 -5.84 15.79 -7.51
CA VAL A 184 -6.55 14.73 -6.76
C VAL A 184 -7.94 15.17 -6.31
N ILE A 185 -8.23 16.48 -6.28
CA ILE A 185 -9.57 17.02 -6.02
C ILE A 185 -10.65 16.42 -6.95
N CYS A 186 -10.28 16.05 -8.18
CA CYS A 186 -11.17 15.35 -9.12
C CYS A 186 -11.60 13.95 -8.64
N ILE A 187 -10.85 13.35 -7.71
CA ILE A 187 -11.16 12.08 -7.05
C ILE A 187 -11.89 12.35 -5.72
N VAL A 188 -11.40 13.33 -4.95
CA VAL A 188 -11.95 13.69 -3.63
C VAL A 188 -13.40 14.13 -3.73
N VAL A 189 -13.76 15.03 -4.66
CA VAL A 189 -15.13 15.57 -4.74
C VAL A 189 -16.17 14.47 -5.03
N PRO A 190 -15.99 13.60 -6.05
CA PRO A 190 -16.90 12.46 -6.23
C PRO A 190 -16.91 11.51 -5.03
N ALA A 191 -15.79 11.26 -4.38
CA ALA A 191 -15.76 10.38 -3.21
C ALA A 191 -16.54 10.96 -2.02
N VAL A 192 -16.39 12.25 -1.73
CA VAL A 192 -17.16 12.97 -0.70
C VAL A 192 -18.65 12.94 -1.01
N LEU A 193 -19.03 13.19 -2.27
CA LEU A 193 -20.42 13.08 -2.71
C LEU A 193 -20.96 11.67 -2.51
N SER A 194 -20.20 10.64 -2.89
CA SER A 194 -20.55 9.25 -2.65
C SER A 194 -20.84 9.02 -1.16
N GLY A 195 -19.97 9.44 -0.25
CA GLY A 195 -20.18 9.29 1.19
C GLY A 195 -21.39 10.04 1.77
N TYR A 196 -21.84 11.11 1.12
CA TYR A 196 -23.00 11.88 1.59
C TYR A 196 -24.35 11.21 1.26
N PHE A 197 -24.49 10.60 0.08
CA PHE A 197 -25.79 10.06 -0.37
C PHE A 197 -26.41 8.95 0.50
N PRO A 198 -25.65 8.06 1.17
CA PRO A 198 -26.19 7.12 2.15
C PRO A 198 -27.00 7.78 3.28
N ILE A 199 -26.63 8.99 3.73
CA ILE A 199 -27.37 9.69 4.78
C ILE A 199 -28.76 10.09 4.29
N LEU A 200 -28.88 10.52 3.04
CA LEU A 200 -30.15 10.94 2.44
C LEU A 200 -31.16 9.78 2.27
N GLN A 201 -30.72 8.53 2.42
CA GLN A 201 -31.61 7.37 2.38
C GLN A 201 -32.44 7.20 3.66
N ARG A 202 -32.06 7.89 4.75
CA ARG A 202 -32.74 7.78 6.05
C ARG A 202 -34.07 8.53 6.02
N GLY A 203 -35.16 7.82 6.36
CA GLY A 203 -36.49 8.43 6.53
C GLY A 203 -37.19 8.87 5.24
N VAL A 204 -36.68 8.50 4.06
CA VAL A 204 -37.29 8.82 2.76
C VAL A 204 -38.03 7.62 2.17
N SER A 205 -38.84 7.87 1.12
CA SER A 205 -39.58 6.83 0.41
C SER A 205 -38.65 5.82 -0.27
N ASP A 206 -39.13 4.58 -0.53
CA ASP A 206 -38.30 3.55 -1.17
C ASP A 206 -37.84 3.93 -2.59
N GLU A 207 -38.59 4.78 -3.29
CA GLU A 207 -38.18 5.33 -4.58
C GLU A 207 -36.99 6.29 -4.44
N GLU A 208 -37.04 7.18 -3.45
CA GLU A 208 -35.94 8.11 -3.16
C GLU A 208 -34.70 7.39 -2.63
N LYS A 209 -34.87 6.35 -1.79
CA LYS A 209 -33.76 5.49 -1.36
C LYS A 209 -33.02 4.90 -2.54
N ARG A 210 -33.74 4.32 -3.52
CA ARG A 210 -33.14 3.78 -4.76
C ARG A 210 -32.42 4.85 -5.56
N LYS A 211 -32.96 6.08 -5.62
CA LYS A 211 -32.31 7.22 -6.29
C LYS A 211 -30.97 7.57 -5.62
N TYR A 212 -30.94 7.72 -4.29
CA TYR A 212 -29.71 8.03 -3.57
C TYR A 212 -28.69 6.89 -3.59
N GLN A 213 -29.14 5.64 -3.56
CA GLN A 213 -28.26 4.48 -3.75
C GLN A 213 -27.58 4.50 -5.13
N ARG A 214 -28.29 4.89 -6.20
CA ARG A 214 -27.69 5.07 -7.53
C ARG A 214 -26.65 6.18 -7.53
N PHE A 215 -26.89 7.29 -6.84
CA PHE A 215 -25.90 8.36 -6.74
C PHE A 215 -24.66 7.94 -5.94
N PHE A 216 -24.82 7.24 -4.82
CA PHE A 216 -23.72 6.64 -4.07
C PHE A 216 -22.79 5.84 -4.98
N VAL A 217 -23.37 4.91 -5.76
CA VAL A 217 -22.62 4.06 -6.70
C VAL A 217 -22.01 4.87 -7.84
N LEU A 218 -22.76 5.79 -8.45
CA LEU A 218 -22.30 6.62 -9.57
C LEU A 218 -21.06 7.44 -9.19
N PHE A 219 -21.12 8.15 -8.06
CA PHE A 219 -20.02 8.99 -7.60
C PHE A 219 -18.81 8.17 -7.12
N GLY A 220 -19.05 6.98 -6.54
CA GLY A 220 -17.98 6.04 -6.24
C GLY A 220 -17.25 5.55 -7.50
N ILE A 221 -18.02 5.21 -8.56
CA ILE A 221 -17.45 4.83 -9.87
C ILE A 221 -16.68 6.00 -10.49
N LEU A 222 -17.22 7.22 -10.45
CA LEU A 222 -16.54 8.42 -10.95
C LEU A 222 -15.18 8.64 -10.27
N ALA A 223 -15.11 8.54 -8.93
CA ALA A 223 -13.85 8.61 -8.20
C ALA A 223 -12.85 7.54 -8.69
N GLY A 224 -13.31 6.29 -8.81
CA GLY A 224 -12.49 5.18 -9.30
C GLY A 224 -12.03 5.35 -10.76
N LEU A 225 -12.86 5.91 -11.63
CA LEU A 225 -12.52 6.20 -13.02
C LEU A 225 -11.43 7.26 -13.11
N PHE A 226 -11.52 8.35 -12.34
CA PHE A 226 -10.45 9.35 -12.31
C PHE A 226 -9.12 8.75 -11.82
N GLN A 227 -9.15 7.93 -10.77
CA GLN A 227 -7.96 7.20 -10.30
C GLN A 227 -7.35 6.34 -11.42
N LEU A 228 -8.18 5.58 -12.14
CA LEU A 228 -7.73 4.71 -13.22
C LEU A 228 -7.14 5.52 -14.40
N ILE A 229 -7.75 6.65 -14.75
CA ILE A 229 -7.26 7.55 -15.79
C ILE A 229 -5.86 8.06 -15.43
N PHE A 230 -5.66 8.57 -14.21
CA PHE A 230 -4.35 9.04 -13.77
C PHE A 230 -3.32 7.91 -13.75
N LEU A 231 -3.68 6.73 -13.23
CA LEU A 231 -2.78 5.57 -13.19
C LEU A 231 -2.35 5.15 -14.60
N ARG A 232 -3.29 5.02 -15.54
CA ARG A 232 -2.99 4.65 -16.93
C ARG A 232 -2.10 5.69 -17.60
N LYS A 233 -2.35 6.98 -17.35
CA LYS A 233 -1.51 8.07 -17.86
C LYS A 233 -0.12 8.07 -17.24
N ALA A 234 0.00 7.76 -15.95
CA ALA A 234 1.29 7.65 -15.27
C ALA A 234 2.17 6.58 -15.93
N VAL A 235 1.62 5.37 -16.12
CA VAL A 235 2.32 4.25 -16.78
C VAL A 235 2.77 4.66 -18.18
N SER A 236 1.85 5.19 -19.00
CA SER A 236 2.18 5.64 -20.35
C SER A 236 3.27 6.70 -20.38
N CYS A 237 3.22 7.71 -19.50
CA CYS A 237 4.23 8.77 -19.46
C CYS A 237 5.59 8.26 -18.98
N ILE A 238 5.62 7.32 -18.03
CA ILE A 238 6.86 6.66 -17.60
C ILE A 238 7.46 5.87 -18.76
N GLU A 239 6.68 5.03 -19.45
CA GLU A 239 7.15 4.26 -20.60
C GLU A 239 7.70 5.15 -21.71
N THR A 240 7.00 6.24 -22.05
CA THR A 240 7.47 7.22 -23.02
C THR A 240 8.79 7.85 -22.58
N THR A 241 8.90 8.24 -21.30
CA THR A 241 10.14 8.83 -20.75
C THR A 241 11.30 7.85 -20.81
N LEU A 242 11.08 6.57 -20.49
CA LEU A 242 12.11 5.53 -20.56
C LEU A 242 12.64 5.31 -21.98
N LYS A 243 11.80 5.53 -23.01
CA LYS A 243 12.19 5.39 -24.41
C LYS A 243 12.84 6.65 -24.97
N GLU A 244 12.20 7.80 -24.78
CA GLU A 244 12.57 9.06 -25.45
C GLU A 244 13.66 9.82 -24.71
N ARG A 245 13.78 9.63 -23.39
CA ARG A 245 14.75 10.35 -22.53
C ARG A 245 15.76 9.41 -21.88
N ALA A 246 16.06 8.29 -22.54
CA ALA A 246 16.97 7.26 -22.03
C ALA A 246 18.37 7.80 -21.70
N GLU A 247 18.92 8.68 -22.55
CA GLU A 247 20.26 9.26 -22.30
C GLU A 247 20.26 10.22 -21.10
N GLU A 248 19.22 11.03 -20.92
CA GLU A 248 19.07 11.87 -19.73
C GLU A 248 18.93 11.03 -18.47
N ILE A 249 18.19 9.92 -18.54
CA ILE A 249 18.08 8.97 -17.44
C ILE A 249 19.46 8.41 -17.11
N ARG A 250 20.22 7.92 -18.11
CA ARG A 250 21.57 7.38 -17.94
C ARG A 250 22.57 8.39 -17.39
N ALA A 251 22.37 9.68 -17.62
CA ALA A 251 23.20 10.74 -17.07
C ALA A 251 22.97 11.00 -15.57
N ILE A 252 21.86 10.55 -14.98
CA ILE A 252 21.59 10.74 -13.55
C ILE A 252 22.61 9.95 -12.71
N PRO A 253 23.34 10.52 -11.75
CA PRO A 253 24.34 9.78 -10.99
C PRO A 253 23.76 8.52 -10.31
N ILE A 254 24.57 7.45 -10.29
CA ILE A 254 24.27 6.21 -9.57
C ILE A 254 24.52 6.43 -8.08
N ASP A 255 23.67 5.86 -7.24
CA ASP A 255 23.93 5.76 -5.80
C ASP A 255 24.99 4.68 -5.57
N GLU A 256 26.24 5.11 -5.40
CA GLU A 256 27.40 4.21 -5.26
C GLU A 256 27.31 3.35 -3.99
N ASP A 257 26.72 3.84 -2.89
CA ASP A 257 26.55 3.03 -1.67
C ASP A 257 25.63 1.83 -1.94
N VAL A 258 24.53 2.09 -2.66
CA VAL A 258 23.57 1.06 -3.07
C VAL A 258 24.20 0.11 -4.07
N LYS A 259 24.95 0.63 -5.05
CA LYS A 259 25.66 -0.20 -6.03
C LYS A 259 26.66 -1.13 -5.35
N ASN A 260 27.52 -0.60 -4.48
CA ASN A 260 28.48 -1.40 -3.71
C ASN A 260 27.79 -2.45 -2.82
N ALA A 261 26.61 -2.14 -2.28
CA ALA A 261 25.83 -3.09 -1.50
C ALA A 261 25.16 -4.17 -2.37
N ASP A 262 24.68 -3.80 -3.56
CA ASP A 262 24.12 -4.71 -4.55
C ASP A 262 25.20 -5.66 -5.09
N ASP A 263 26.39 -5.15 -5.43
CA ASP A 263 27.53 -5.94 -5.91
C ASP A 263 27.95 -6.99 -4.85
N LYS A 264 28.00 -6.60 -3.57
CA LYS A 264 28.27 -7.53 -2.44
C LYS A 264 27.16 -8.55 -2.24
N GLU A 265 25.90 -8.14 -2.42
CA GLU A 265 24.76 -9.04 -2.28
C GLU A 265 24.67 -9.99 -3.47
N GLU A 266 25.10 -9.59 -4.67
CA GLU A 266 25.10 -10.42 -5.87
C GLU A 266 25.98 -11.67 -5.69
N GLU A 267 27.16 -11.52 -5.12
CA GLU A 267 28.06 -12.64 -4.75
C GLU A 267 27.35 -13.65 -3.81
N THR A 268 26.63 -13.14 -2.81
CA THR A 268 25.89 -13.99 -1.86
C THR A 268 24.60 -14.56 -2.46
N LYS A 269 23.99 -13.83 -3.39
CA LYS A 269 22.72 -14.18 -4.05
C LYS A 269 22.90 -15.38 -4.94
N GLU A 270 24.01 -15.51 -5.66
CA GLU A 270 24.29 -16.70 -6.46
C GLU A 270 24.33 -17.96 -5.60
N ILE A 271 25.02 -17.90 -4.47
CA ILE A 271 25.08 -19.00 -3.50
C ILE A 271 23.70 -19.28 -2.90
N LEU A 272 22.96 -18.24 -2.49
CA LEU A 272 21.59 -18.38 -1.99
C LEU A 272 20.67 -19.03 -3.03
N LEU A 273 20.81 -18.68 -4.31
CA LEU A 273 20.05 -19.28 -5.39
C LEU A 273 20.40 -20.74 -5.56
N GLU A 274 21.68 -21.10 -5.48
CA GLU A 274 22.15 -22.48 -5.60
C GLU A 274 21.64 -23.37 -4.47
N VAL A 275 21.77 -22.94 -3.21
CA VAL A 275 21.29 -23.69 -2.04
C VAL A 275 19.76 -23.72 -1.93
N SER A 276 19.07 -22.77 -2.58
CA SER A 276 17.59 -22.71 -2.62
C SER A 276 16.97 -23.35 -3.86
N ARG A 277 17.78 -23.92 -4.78
CA ARG A 277 17.27 -24.67 -5.94
C ARG A 277 16.43 -25.83 -5.46
N TRP A 278 15.30 -26.05 -6.14
CA TRP A 278 14.37 -27.11 -5.73
C TRP A 278 15.06 -28.48 -5.61
N TYR A 279 15.99 -28.81 -6.51
CA TYR A 279 16.66 -30.11 -6.49
C TYR A 279 17.65 -30.29 -5.32
N SER A 280 18.31 -29.22 -4.86
CA SER A 280 19.28 -29.25 -3.75
C SER A 280 18.64 -29.27 -2.36
N LEU A 281 17.36 -28.89 -2.26
CA LEU A 281 16.67 -28.86 -0.97
C LEU A 281 16.45 -30.27 -0.38
N PRO A 282 16.71 -30.47 0.92
CA PRO A 282 16.35 -31.71 1.60
C PRO A 282 14.82 -31.84 1.68
N LEU A 283 14.34 -33.08 1.79
CA LEU A 283 12.91 -33.38 1.69
C LEU A 283 12.06 -32.61 2.73
N TRP A 284 12.54 -32.47 3.96
CA TRP A 284 11.80 -31.75 5.00
C TRP A 284 11.67 -30.24 4.70
N VAL A 285 12.65 -29.61 4.05
CA VAL A 285 12.60 -28.20 3.64
C VAL A 285 11.66 -28.02 2.45
N LYS A 286 11.67 -28.96 1.50
CA LYS A 286 10.70 -29.02 0.40
C LYS A 286 9.28 -29.09 0.94
N SER A 287 9.03 -29.99 1.89
CA SER A 287 7.74 -30.16 2.54
C SER A 287 7.32 -28.91 3.30
N ALA A 288 8.23 -28.30 4.07
CA ALA A 288 7.97 -27.03 4.77
C ALA A 288 7.54 -25.92 3.80
N LYS A 289 8.26 -25.74 2.68
CA LYS A 289 7.95 -24.73 1.66
C LYS A 289 6.62 -25.02 0.96
N LEU A 290 6.38 -26.27 0.56
CA LEU A 290 5.11 -26.67 -0.07
C LEU A 290 3.94 -26.48 0.88
N PHE A 291 4.10 -26.82 2.16
CA PHE A 291 3.06 -26.64 3.17
C PHE A 291 2.79 -25.16 3.44
N SER A 292 3.82 -24.32 3.51
CA SER A 292 3.68 -22.86 3.56
C SER A 292 2.87 -22.32 2.38
N LEU A 293 3.18 -22.78 1.16
CA LEU A 293 2.46 -22.39 -0.05
C LEU A 293 1.00 -22.86 -0.05
N LEU A 294 0.74 -24.12 0.32
CA LEU A 294 -0.63 -24.66 0.33
C LEU A 294 -1.50 -23.96 1.38
N THR A 295 -0.95 -23.69 2.56
CA THR A 295 -1.68 -23.03 3.66
C THR A 295 -2.00 -21.57 3.34
N ILE A 296 -1.08 -20.81 2.71
CA ILE A 296 -1.38 -19.43 2.31
C ILE A 296 -2.36 -19.37 1.14
N ILE A 297 -2.26 -20.29 0.16
CA ILE A 297 -3.24 -20.40 -0.92
C ILE A 297 -4.62 -20.68 -0.32
N ALA A 298 -4.74 -21.65 0.59
CA ALA A 298 -5.98 -21.96 1.28
C ALA A 298 -6.53 -20.75 2.06
N SER A 299 -5.67 -20.04 2.80
CA SER A 299 -6.04 -18.82 3.53
C SER A 299 -6.63 -17.73 2.60
N VAL A 300 -5.99 -17.48 1.46
CA VAL A 300 -6.46 -16.51 0.45
C VAL A 300 -7.78 -16.96 -0.18
N TYR A 301 -7.91 -18.24 -0.55
CA TYR A 301 -9.15 -18.77 -1.10
C TYR A 301 -10.30 -18.72 -0.11
N ILE A 302 -10.04 -18.95 1.18
CA ILE A 302 -11.07 -18.81 2.22
C ILE A 302 -11.60 -17.37 2.23
N LEU A 303 -10.71 -16.38 2.27
CA LEU A 303 -11.12 -14.97 2.26
C LEU A 303 -11.83 -14.53 0.97
N GLY A 304 -11.40 -15.07 -0.18
CA GLY A 304 -11.96 -14.69 -1.48
C GLY A 304 -13.27 -15.38 -1.84
N LEU A 305 -13.44 -16.66 -1.48
CA LEU A 305 -14.62 -17.45 -1.84
C LEU A 305 -15.70 -17.42 -0.78
N PHE A 306 -15.33 -17.38 0.50
CA PHE A 306 -16.29 -17.33 1.60
C PHE A 306 -16.50 -15.88 1.99
N LYS A 307 -17.54 -15.26 1.41
CA LYS A 307 -17.99 -13.91 1.76
C LYS A 307 -18.28 -13.75 3.26
N ASP A 308 -18.61 -14.86 3.92
CA ASP A 308 -18.86 -14.93 5.35
C ASP A 308 -17.58 -14.96 6.21
N SER A 309 -16.39 -14.74 5.64
CA SER A 309 -15.15 -14.63 6.44
C SER A 309 -15.17 -13.44 7.40
N PHE A 310 -15.91 -12.39 7.03
CA PHE A 310 -16.19 -11.22 7.85
C PHE A 310 -17.69 -11.03 7.96
N LYS A 311 -18.15 -10.51 9.10
CA LYS A 311 -19.53 -10.02 9.24
C LYS A 311 -19.73 -8.85 8.28
N GLU A 312 -20.87 -8.79 7.61
CA GLU A 312 -21.20 -7.69 6.70
C GLU A 312 -21.32 -6.39 7.51
N PHE A 313 -20.28 -5.57 7.40
CA PHE A 313 -20.13 -4.32 8.14
C PHE A 313 -19.73 -3.19 7.17
N SER A 314 -20.65 -2.25 7.02
CA SER A 314 -20.49 -1.01 6.28
C SER A 314 -20.26 0.16 7.23
N ILE A 315 -19.73 1.26 6.70
CA ILE A 315 -19.38 2.45 7.50
C ILE A 315 -20.62 3.10 8.15
N ASP A 316 -21.80 2.90 7.56
CA ASP A 316 -23.09 3.38 8.08
C ASP A 316 -23.71 2.51 9.17
N ASP A 317 -23.16 1.32 9.42
CA ASP A 317 -23.63 0.44 10.48
C ASP A 317 -23.21 0.93 11.87
N SER A 318 -24.03 0.65 12.88
CA SER A 318 -23.67 0.92 14.28
C SER A 318 -22.73 -0.16 14.82
N PHE A 319 -21.54 0.25 15.26
CA PHE A 319 -20.60 -0.62 15.98
C PHE A 319 -21.26 -1.37 17.13
N GLN A 320 -22.09 -0.68 17.91
CA GLN A 320 -22.72 -1.24 19.10
C GLN A 320 -23.81 -2.26 18.77
N GLU A 321 -24.59 -2.01 17.70
CA GLU A 321 -25.72 -2.87 17.32
C GLU A 321 -25.30 -4.08 16.50
N LYS A 322 -24.29 -3.93 15.63
CA LYS A 322 -23.84 -5.02 14.76
C LYS A 322 -22.70 -5.84 15.33
N LEU A 323 -21.86 -5.32 16.23
CA LEU A 323 -20.69 -6.03 16.75
C LEU A 323 -20.74 -6.26 18.26
N ASP A 324 -21.86 -5.94 18.92
CA ASP A 324 -22.04 -6.09 20.37
C ASP A 324 -20.93 -5.42 21.21
N GLY A 325 -20.27 -4.41 20.65
CA GLY A 325 -19.12 -3.74 21.28
C GLY A 325 -17.78 -4.50 21.21
N ASP A 326 -17.74 -5.68 20.60
CA ASP A 326 -16.51 -6.47 20.44
C ASP A 326 -15.99 -6.43 18.99
N ILE A 327 -14.81 -5.84 18.82
CA ILE A 327 -14.12 -5.72 17.53
C ILE A 327 -13.78 -7.11 16.96
N LEU A 328 -13.53 -8.11 17.80
CA LEU A 328 -13.18 -9.47 17.35
C LEU A 328 -14.38 -10.21 16.75
N SER A 329 -15.61 -9.81 17.08
CA SER A 329 -16.84 -10.37 16.53
C SER A 329 -17.02 -10.09 15.03
N LEU A 330 -16.22 -9.17 14.46
CA LEU A 330 -16.18 -8.92 13.02
C LEU A 330 -15.72 -10.15 12.25
N VAL A 331 -14.82 -10.95 12.84
CA VAL A 331 -14.22 -12.10 12.19
C VAL A 331 -15.05 -13.34 12.51
N ASN A 332 -15.71 -13.86 11.49
CA ASN A 332 -16.46 -15.10 11.58
C ASN A 332 -15.51 -16.31 11.58
N PRO A 333 -15.98 -17.54 11.91
CA PRO A 333 -15.13 -18.73 11.96
C PRO A 333 -14.24 -18.97 10.72
N PRO A 334 -14.70 -18.77 9.46
CA PRO A 334 -13.82 -18.90 8.29
C PRO A 334 -12.66 -17.91 8.29
N GLY A 335 -12.88 -16.67 8.74
CA GLY A 335 -11.83 -15.67 8.89
C GLY A 335 -10.77 -16.08 9.92
N TRP A 336 -11.18 -16.65 11.05
CA TRP A 336 -10.24 -17.19 12.05
C TRP A 336 -9.42 -18.38 11.52
N ILE A 337 -10.06 -19.30 10.79
CA ILE A 337 -9.36 -20.39 10.11
C ILE A 337 -8.32 -19.83 9.13
N SER A 338 -8.69 -18.79 8.37
CA SER A 338 -7.76 -18.12 7.46
C SER A 338 -6.56 -17.51 8.19
N LEU A 339 -6.76 -16.86 9.35
CA LEU A 339 -5.67 -16.31 10.17
C LEU A 339 -4.74 -17.40 10.70
N ILE A 340 -5.29 -18.53 11.14
CA ILE A 340 -4.47 -19.67 11.61
C ILE A 340 -3.61 -20.20 10.46
N LEU A 341 -4.20 -20.43 9.28
CA LEU A 341 -3.48 -20.89 8.09
C LEU A 341 -2.40 -19.88 7.64
N PHE A 342 -2.70 -18.59 7.71
CA PHE A 342 -1.73 -17.51 7.48
C PHE A 342 -0.56 -17.56 8.47
N GLY A 343 -0.84 -17.74 9.77
CA GLY A 343 0.17 -17.86 10.81
C GLY A 343 1.06 -19.07 10.61
N VAL A 344 0.46 -20.23 10.32
CA VAL A 344 1.16 -21.47 9.97
C VAL A 344 2.05 -21.25 8.75
N SER A 345 1.52 -20.66 7.67
CA SER A 345 2.31 -20.37 6.47
C SER A 345 3.52 -19.49 6.76
N SER A 346 3.32 -18.44 7.57
CA SER A 346 4.37 -17.49 7.96
C SER A 346 5.48 -18.18 8.75
N ILE A 347 5.14 -19.07 9.70
CA ILE A 347 6.10 -19.86 10.47
C ILE A 347 6.94 -20.74 9.53
N PHE A 348 6.31 -21.50 8.64
CA PHE A 348 7.06 -22.36 7.71
C PHE A 348 7.90 -21.56 6.71
N CYS A 349 7.44 -20.38 6.29
CA CYS A 349 8.23 -19.46 5.47
C CYS A 349 9.49 -18.97 6.23
N ILE A 350 9.35 -18.61 7.51
CA ILE A 350 10.47 -18.21 8.37
C ILE A 350 11.45 -19.37 8.53
N VAL A 351 10.98 -20.58 8.82
CA VAL A 351 11.82 -21.78 8.93
C VAL A 351 12.61 -22.01 7.64
N PHE A 352 11.95 -21.93 6.48
CA PHE A 352 12.62 -22.03 5.17
C PHE A 352 13.71 -20.98 5.01
N LYS A 353 13.43 -19.70 5.32
CA LYS A 353 14.41 -18.61 5.21
C LYS A 353 15.59 -18.75 6.16
N CYS A 354 15.34 -19.14 7.41
CA CYS A 354 16.39 -19.37 8.38
C CYS A 354 17.31 -20.51 7.93
N TRP A 355 16.72 -21.59 7.38
CA TRP A 355 17.49 -22.69 6.84
C TRP A 355 18.33 -22.26 5.63
N THR A 356 17.74 -21.59 4.63
CA THR A 356 18.48 -21.16 3.43
C THR A 356 19.62 -20.20 3.75
N LYS A 357 19.42 -19.26 4.67
CA LYS A 357 20.48 -18.35 5.15
C LYS A 357 21.61 -19.11 5.84
N LYS A 358 21.28 -20.08 6.70
CA LYS A 358 22.27 -20.89 7.39
C LYS A 358 23.07 -21.75 6.41
N GLU A 359 22.41 -22.33 5.41
CA GLU A 359 23.08 -23.17 4.43
C GLU A 359 23.95 -22.35 3.47
N ALA A 360 23.48 -21.18 3.02
CA ALA A 360 24.30 -20.26 2.23
C ALA A 360 25.55 -19.81 3.00
N ALA A 361 25.43 -19.49 4.29
CA ALA A 361 26.57 -19.11 5.12
C ALA A 361 27.62 -20.23 5.23
N LYS A 362 27.19 -21.49 5.35
CA LYS A 362 28.13 -22.63 5.34
C LYS A 362 28.84 -22.77 4.00
N GLU A 363 28.11 -22.60 2.89
CA GLU A 363 28.68 -22.75 1.56
C GLU A 363 29.69 -21.63 1.25
N VAL A 364 29.40 -20.39 1.69
CA VAL A 364 30.36 -19.28 1.65
C VAL A 364 31.65 -19.62 2.41
N LEU A 365 31.54 -20.11 3.66
CA LEU A 365 32.70 -20.48 4.46
C LEU A 365 33.52 -21.60 3.79
N LYS A 366 32.84 -22.57 3.17
CA LYS A 366 33.49 -23.68 2.46
C LYS A 366 34.26 -23.18 1.23
N ARG A 367 33.69 -22.26 0.44
CA ARG A 367 34.35 -21.68 -0.72
C ARG A 367 35.58 -20.86 -0.33
N ASN A 368 35.45 -19.99 0.68
CA ASN A 368 36.57 -19.17 1.15
C ASN A 368 37.72 -20.02 1.71
N GLY A 369 37.41 -21.08 2.47
CA GLY A 369 38.43 -22.00 2.96
C GLY A 369 39.17 -22.75 1.84
N SER A 370 38.46 -23.17 0.78
CA SER A 370 39.09 -23.80 -0.39
C SER A 370 39.94 -22.85 -1.23
N GLU A 371 39.58 -21.56 -1.28
CA GLU A 371 40.39 -20.55 -1.97
C GLU A 371 41.69 -20.26 -1.22
N GLU A 372 41.65 -20.14 0.11
CA GLU A 372 42.86 -19.97 0.94
C GLU A 372 43.82 -21.17 0.83
N GLU A 373 43.32 -22.42 0.85
CA GLU A 373 44.14 -23.62 0.64
C GLU A 373 44.77 -23.66 -0.77
N SER A 374 44.06 -23.19 -1.79
CA SER A 374 44.58 -23.14 -3.17
C SER A 374 45.69 -22.09 -3.35
N LEU A 375 45.59 -20.96 -2.65
CA LEU A 375 46.61 -19.89 -2.65
C LEU A 375 47.84 -20.31 -1.86
N MET A 376 47.69 -21.08 -0.77
CA MET A 376 48.84 -21.63 -0.05
C MET A 376 49.53 -22.78 -0.80
N GLY A 377 48.77 -23.61 -1.52
CA GLY A 377 49.32 -24.70 -2.34
C GLY A 377 50.14 -24.22 -3.55
N SER A 378 49.80 -23.07 -4.13
CA SER A 378 50.53 -22.50 -5.28
C SER A 378 51.82 -21.75 -4.90
N ASN A 379 51.91 -21.24 -3.66
CA ASN A 379 53.13 -20.60 -3.13
C ASN A 379 54.25 -21.59 -2.73
N HIS A 380 53.98 -22.90 -2.72
CA HIS A 380 55.00 -23.94 -2.49
C HIS A 380 55.54 -24.59 -3.77
N SER A 381 55.16 -24.07 -4.94
CA SER A 381 55.60 -24.55 -6.25
C SER A 381 56.49 -23.56 -7.03
N VAL A 382 57.10 -22.58 -6.35
CA VAL A 382 58.08 -21.65 -6.94
C VAL A 382 59.47 -21.89 -6.38
#